data_AF-A0A159YYN3-F1
#
_entry.id   AF-A0A159YYN3-F1
#
_cell.length_a   1.000
_cell.length_b   1.000
_cell.length_c   1.000
_cell.angle_alpha   90.00
_cell.angle_beta   90.00
_cell.angle_gamma   90.00
#
_symmetry.space_group_name_H-M   'P 1'
#
loop_
_entity.id
_entity.type
_entity.pdbx_description
1 polymer ?
#
loop_
_entity_poly.entity_id
_entity_poly.type
_entity_poly.pdbx_seq_one_letter_code
_entity_poly.pdbx_strand_id
1 'polypeptide(L)'
;MLQQMVRPSPISATVDFDAEGVHHGFLRLPYSRDDAAWGSVMIPVTVVRNGVGPTALLTGGNHGDEYEGPIALFDLAHRLRPEEVTGRVIIIPAMNQPAFGAGTRTSPIDRGNLNRSFPGRPDGTVTEKIADYFQRVLLPMADVVLDFHSGGKTLDFLPFCAAHVLADKMQQDRAFDLVRAFGAPYSVKMLEIDAVGMYDTAAEEMGKLFVTTELGGGGTACGRTASIAIRGARNLLIAAGVMQGEVAPQPTQWLDMPDADCFTFAEDAGLIQFLADLGDRVEAGQPIARIWPTGRTGLPPRELCTNRAGLFTAGISRAGEAGRLRGRGRGGDRSGMTRLPPADMARAVLVALIWGMGFVVAKGATGHFPPILLQAFRFAVTAAVMAMFLRVPGRGNLPWLLAVSLVGATIQYSLTFSGVHRLSAGIAALVIQLEVPFLVLLGALLLGERPKPRHWLGIALAFAGVAFIAGNLRFGGSWAALAMVMGGAFAWALGQVMIRKLRGIGGRVITAWVAVLATPQLFLASLLFETGQGAAIAGAGPDVWAAVGYLGLIMTALGYYLWNSLLVRHEVGRVAPFLLLLPVFSVLGGVLFLGEVLATAQLIGGALVLSGVGLMLIERRAPAPVAA
;
A
#
# COMPACT_ATOMS: atom_id res chain seq x y z
N MET A 1 -17.66 -13.49 -27.47
CA MET A 1 -17.31 -14.08 -26.16
C MET A 1 -15.83 -14.49 -26.22
N LEU A 2 -14.92 -13.52 -26.06
CA LEU A 2 -13.47 -13.80 -26.00
C LEU A 2 -13.17 -14.15 -24.54
N GLN A 3 -13.06 -15.45 -24.22
CA GLN A 3 -12.40 -15.86 -22.98
C GLN A 3 -11.01 -15.21 -22.99
N GLN A 4 -10.74 -14.34 -22.02
CA GLN A 4 -9.43 -13.70 -21.90
C GLN A 4 -8.38 -14.80 -21.70
N MET A 5 -7.64 -15.14 -22.75
CA MET A 5 -6.48 -16.02 -22.64
C MET A 5 -5.47 -15.35 -21.72
N VAL A 6 -5.29 -15.91 -20.52
CA VAL A 6 -4.29 -15.45 -19.55
C VAL A 6 -2.91 -15.59 -20.21
N ARG A 7 -2.09 -14.54 -20.12
CA ARG A 7 -0.75 -14.55 -20.73
C ARG A 7 0.11 -15.66 -20.12
N PRO A 8 1.04 -16.26 -20.89
CA PRO A 8 2.00 -17.20 -20.33
C PRO A 8 2.86 -16.51 -19.28
N SER A 9 3.28 -17.24 -18.25
CA SER A 9 4.22 -16.71 -17.28
C SER A 9 5.55 -16.37 -17.97
N PRO A 10 6.19 -15.23 -17.66
CA PRO A 10 7.49 -14.89 -18.22
C PRO A 10 8.64 -15.69 -17.59
N ILE A 11 8.37 -16.45 -16.51
CA ILE A 11 9.36 -17.29 -15.86
C ILE A 11 9.65 -18.52 -16.71
N SER A 12 10.93 -18.79 -16.94
CA SER A 12 11.41 -20.01 -17.58
C SER A 12 12.28 -20.81 -16.61
N ALA A 13 11.94 -22.07 -16.35
CA ALA A 13 12.81 -22.96 -15.59
C ALA A 13 14.02 -23.40 -16.43
N THR A 14 15.19 -23.50 -15.80
CA THR A 14 16.40 -24.09 -16.41
C THR A 14 16.57 -25.57 -16.09
N VAL A 15 15.60 -26.16 -15.38
CA VAL A 15 15.51 -27.59 -15.07
C VAL A 15 14.30 -28.18 -15.76
N ASP A 16 14.36 -29.46 -16.08
CA ASP A 16 13.21 -30.25 -16.50
C ASP A 16 12.59 -30.89 -15.25
N PHE A 17 11.31 -30.59 -14.98
CA PHE A 17 10.61 -31.13 -13.81
C PHE A 17 10.28 -32.62 -13.94
N ASP A 18 10.29 -33.18 -15.15
CA ASP A 18 9.93 -34.57 -15.42
C ASP A 18 11.17 -35.47 -15.63
N ALA A 19 12.37 -34.90 -15.73
CA ALA A 19 13.61 -35.67 -15.86
C ALA A 19 13.92 -36.47 -14.58
N GLU A 20 14.32 -37.73 -14.74
CA GLU A 20 14.82 -38.59 -13.65
C GLU A 20 16.16 -38.07 -13.11
N GLY A 21 16.45 -38.35 -11.84
CA GLY A 21 17.70 -37.97 -11.18
C GLY A 21 17.60 -36.65 -10.39
N VAL A 22 18.76 -36.01 -10.17
CA VAL A 22 18.88 -34.71 -9.47
C VAL A 22 19.22 -33.62 -10.47
N HIS A 23 18.42 -32.56 -10.48
CA HIS A 23 18.62 -31.40 -11.36
C HIS A 23 18.65 -30.12 -10.54
N HIS A 24 19.76 -29.38 -10.61
CA HIS A 24 19.90 -28.07 -9.96
C HIS A 24 19.88 -26.96 -11.01
N GLY A 25 19.14 -25.89 -10.72
CA GLY A 25 19.08 -24.75 -11.63
C GLY A 25 18.28 -23.59 -11.05
N PHE A 26 17.59 -22.87 -11.94
CA PHE A 26 16.89 -21.64 -11.59
C PHE A 26 15.52 -21.55 -12.27
N LEU A 27 14.58 -20.91 -11.58
CA LEU A 27 13.45 -20.25 -12.23
C LEU A 27 13.93 -18.85 -12.64
N ARG A 28 14.19 -18.67 -13.94
CA ARG A 28 14.65 -17.40 -14.49
C ARG A 28 13.46 -16.49 -14.75
N LEU A 29 13.34 -15.41 -13.96
CA LEU A 29 12.35 -14.36 -14.14
C LEU A 29 12.98 -13.14 -14.83
N PRO A 30 12.62 -12.80 -16.07
CA PRO A 30 13.09 -11.59 -16.72
C PRO A 30 12.75 -10.33 -15.92
N TYR A 31 13.78 -9.53 -15.63
CA TYR A 31 13.66 -8.30 -14.85
C TYR A 31 14.58 -7.20 -15.42
N SER A 32 14.01 -6.42 -16.34
CA SER A 32 14.62 -5.23 -16.90
C SER A 32 14.57 -4.07 -15.91
N ARG A 33 15.73 -3.50 -15.61
CA ARG A 33 15.90 -2.33 -14.75
C ARG A 33 17.15 -1.54 -15.13
N ASP A 34 17.31 -0.35 -14.57
CA ASP A 34 18.34 0.62 -14.95
C ASP A 34 19.77 0.05 -14.92
N ASP A 35 20.08 -0.82 -13.95
CA ASP A 35 21.42 -1.41 -13.80
C ASP A 35 21.65 -2.68 -14.65
N ALA A 36 20.61 -3.30 -15.21
CA ALA A 36 20.76 -4.19 -16.37
C ALA A 36 19.45 -4.38 -17.14
N ALA A 37 19.43 -3.86 -18.37
CA ALA A 37 18.27 -3.87 -19.27
C ALA A 37 17.76 -5.29 -19.60
N TRP A 38 18.63 -6.30 -19.64
CA TRP A 38 18.27 -7.70 -19.95
C TRP A 38 18.58 -8.68 -18.81
N GLY A 39 18.64 -8.21 -17.57
CA GLY A 39 18.88 -9.17 -16.48
C GLY A 39 17.61 -9.88 -16.01
N SER A 40 17.80 -10.75 -15.03
CA SER A 40 16.77 -11.64 -14.51
C SER A 40 16.95 -11.82 -13.00
N VAL A 41 15.86 -12.09 -12.31
CA VAL A 41 15.90 -12.69 -10.97
C VAL A 41 16.08 -14.19 -11.16
N MET A 42 17.10 -14.76 -10.53
CA MET A 42 17.46 -16.19 -10.63
C MET A 42 17.04 -16.89 -9.34
N ILE A 43 15.85 -17.49 -9.31
CA ILE A 43 15.31 -18.15 -8.12
C ILE A 43 15.82 -19.59 -8.08
N PRO A 44 16.62 -20.01 -7.08
CA PRO A 44 17.18 -21.37 -7.05
C PRO A 44 16.09 -22.44 -6.96
N VAL A 45 16.23 -23.49 -7.77
CA VAL A 45 15.37 -24.68 -7.74
C VAL A 45 16.21 -25.95 -7.82
N THR A 46 15.80 -26.97 -7.08
CA THR A 46 16.28 -28.34 -7.25
C THR A 46 15.08 -29.27 -7.46
N VAL A 47 15.21 -30.20 -8.40
CA VAL A 47 14.23 -31.26 -8.61
C VAL A 47 14.95 -32.59 -8.42
N VAL A 48 14.38 -33.45 -7.56
CA VAL A 48 14.78 -34.85 -7.44
C VAL A 48 13.60 -35.71 -7.83
N ARG A 49 13.76 -36.54 -8.84
CA ARG A 49 12.70 -37.45 -9.32
C ARG A 49 13.26 -38.86 -9.45
N ASN A 50 12.52 -39.82 -8.94
CA ASN A 50 12.83 -41.24 -9.08
C ASN A 50 11.55 -42.08 -9.04
N GLY A 51 11.25 -42.75 -10.14
CA GLY A 51 10.12 -43.68 -10.24
C GLY A 51 8.75 -43.02 -10.22
N VAL A 52 7.75 -43.74 -9.68
CA VAL A 52 6.34 -43.33 -9.65
C VAL A 52 5.88 -43.14 -8.22
N GLY A 53 5.28 -41.99 -7.93
CA GLY A 53 4.77 -41.65 -6.61
C GLY A 53 4.37 -40.18 -6.51
N PRO A 54 4.04 -39.69 -5.31
CA PRO A 54 3.58 -38.32 -5.10
C PRO A 54 4.67 -37.28 -5.39
N THR A 55 4.23 -36.04 -5.69
CA THR A 55 5.11 -34.87 -5.79
C THR A 55 5.02 -34.02 -4.51
N ALA A 56 6.14 -33.77 -3.85
CA ALA A 56 6.25 -32.74 -2.81
C ALA A 56 6.85 -31.44 -3.37
N LEU A 57 6.24 -30.31 -3.03
CA LEU A 57 6.78 -28.97 -3.26
C LEU A 57 7.17 -28.35 -1.93
N LEU A 58 8.46 -28.10 -1.73
CA LEU A 58 8.98 -27.51 -0.50
C LEU A 58 9.50 -26.11 -0.77
N THR A 59 8.98 -25.14 -0.02
CA THR A 59 9.29 -23.72 -0.18
C THR A 59 9.82 -23.15 1.13
N GLY A 60 10.82 -22.28 1.00
CA GLY A 60 11.36 -21.46 2.07
C GLY A 60 11.65 -20.07 1.53
N GLY A 61 11.84 -19.10 2.43
CA GLY A 61 12.11 -17.73 2.03
C GLY A 61 10.94 -17.09 1.28
N ASN A 62 9.70 -17.44 1.64
CA ASN A 62 8.50 -16.69 1.22
C ASN A 62 8.65 -15.22 1.67
N HIS A 63 9.05 -15.05 2.93
CA HIS A 63 9.63 -13.82 3.45
C HIS A 63 11.15 -13.94 3.52
N GLY A 64 11.85 -12.85 3.21
CA GLY A 64 13.30 -12.88 3.05
C GLY A 64 14.13 -12.88 4.33
N ASP A 65 13.51 -12.68 5.49
CA ASP A 65 14.17 -12.60 6.79
C ASP A 65 13.86 -13.78 7.73
N GLU A 66 13.44 -14.91 7.16
CA GLU A 66 13.08 -16.16 7.83
C GLU A 66 13.99 -17.29 7.32
N TYR A 67 14.80 -17.90 8.20
CA TYR A 67 16.00 -18.62 7.77
C TYR A 67 16.01 -20.14 8.00
N GLU A 68 15.18 -20.66 8.92
CA GLU A 68 15.12 -22.10 9.20
C GLU A 68 14.77 -22.92 7.96
N GLY A 69 13.77 -22.48 7.20
CA GLY A 69 13.36 -23.09 5.93
C GLY A 69 14.47 -23.09 4.89
N PRO A 70 15.01 -21.92 4.49
CA PRO A 70 16.14 -21.85 3.57
C PRO A 70 17.31 -22.75 3.98
N ILE A 71 17.70 -22.78 5.27
CA ILE A 71 18.77 -23.66 5.77
C ILE A 71 18.42 -25.13 5.51
N ALA A 72 17.23 -25.58 5.90
CA ALA A 72 16.81 -26.96 5.72
C ALA A 72 16.72 -27.35 4.24
N LEU A 73 16.25 -26.45 3.39
CA LEU A 73 16.05 -26.73 1.98
C LEU A 73 17.34 -26.66 1.16
N PHE A 74 18.30 -25.80 1.51
CA PHE A 74 19.64 -25.87 0.92
C PHE A 74 20.38 -27.14 1.35
N ASP A 75 20.25 -27.57 2.60
CA ASP A 75 20.83 -28.83 3.09
C ASP A 75 20.21 -30.04 2.37
N LEU A 76 18.87 -30.08 2.27
CA LEU A 76 18.14 -31.13 1.57
C LEU A 76 18.50 -31.18 0.09
N ALA A 77 18.52 -30.04 -0.60
CA ALA A 77 18.91 -29.96 -2.01
C ALA A 77 20.33 -30.49 -2.25
N HIS A 78 21.23 -30.34 -1.29
CA HIS A 78 22.60 -30.86 -1.40
C HIS A 78 22.70 -32.36 -1.13
N ARG A 79 21.89 -32.91 -0.22
CA ARG A 79 22.05 -34.27 0.30
C ARG A 79 21.12 -35.31 -0.29
N LEU A 80 19.94 -34.91 -0.75
CA LEU A 80 18.90 -35.83 -1.21
C LEU A 80 19.34 -36.55 -2.48
N ARG A 81 19.38 -37.88 -2.44
CA ARG A 81 19.73 -38.70 -3.61
C ARG A 81 18.47 -39.30 -4.26
N PRO A 82 18.46 -39.52 -5.58
CA PRO A 82 17.29 -40.03 -6.29
C PRO A 82 16.80 -41.38 -5.74
N GLU A 83 17.71 -42.29 -5.37
CA GLU A 83 17.37 -43.61 -4.85
C GLU A 83 16.59 -43.58 -3.52
N GLU A 84 16.61 -42.44 -2.81
CA GLU A 84 15.82 -42.23 -1.59
C GLU A 84 14.39 -41.77 -1.90
N VAL A 85 14.09 -41.36 -3.13
CA VAL A 85 12.81 -40.78 -3.56
C VAL A 85 11.96 -41.83 -4.29
N THR A 86 10.64 -41.78 -4.07
CA THR A 86 9.61 -42.57 -4.77
C THR A 86 8.53 -41.61 -5.27
N GLY A 87 8.77 -40.97 -6.40
CA GLY A 87 7.98 -39.84 -6.91
C GLY A 87 8.87 -38.66 -7.25
N ARG A 88 8.51 -37.46 -6.76
CA ARG A 88 9.22 -36.22 -7.07
C ARG A 88 9.28 -35.25 -5.88
N VAL A 89 10.41 -34.57 -5.73
CA VAL A 89 10.65 -33.51 -4.75
C VAL A 89 11.09 -32.26 -5.49
N ILE A 90 10.32 -31.18 -5.41
CA ILE A 90 10.66 -29.86 -5.95
C ILE A 90 11.02 -28.94 -4.78
N ILE A 91 12.25 -28.45 -4.75
CA ILE A 91 12.83 -27.71 -3.63
C ILE A 91 13.12 -26.28 -4.07
N ILE A 92 12.51 -25.30 -3.40
CA ILE A 92 12.74 -23.86 -3.59
C ILE A 92 13.17 -23.23 -2.26
N PRO A 93 14.48 -23.17 -1.97
CA PRO A 93 14.96 -22.67 -0.68
C PRO A 93 14.70 -21.18 -0.43
N ALA A 94 14.60 -20.38 -1.49
CA ALA A 94 14.44 -18.93 -1.43
C ALA A 94 13.41 -18.46 -2.47
N MET A 95 12.14 -18.71 -2.19
CA MET A 95 11.00 -18.45 -3.07
C MET A 95 10.90 -16.99 -3.48
N ASN A 96 10.93 -16.06 -2.52
CA ASN A 96 11.04 -14.63 -2.77
C ASN A 96 12.50 -14.21 -2.80
N GLN A 97 13.24 -14.66 -3.83
CA GLN A 97 14.69 -14.45 -3.93
C GLN A 97 15.12 -12.98 -3.72
N PRO A 98 14.43 -11.96 -4.26
CA PRO A 98 14.79 -10.57 -4.02
C PRO A 98 14.67 -10.15 -2.55
N ALA A 99 13.63 -10.63 -1.85
CA ALA A 99 13.45 -10.38 -0.43
C ALA A 99 14.52 -11.10 0.40
N PHE A 100 14.79 -12.37 0.09
CA PHE A 100 15.82 -13.18 0.73
C PHE A 100 17.21 -12.56 0.59
N GLY A 101 17.59 -12.15 -0.63
CA GLY A 101 18.86 -11.47 -0.89
C GLY A 101 19.02 -10.14 -0.15
N ALA A 102 17.91 -9.48 0.21
CA ALA A 102 17.91 -8.26 1.01
C ALA A 102 17.76 -8.49 2.52
N GLY A 103 17.46 -9.72 2.96
CA GLY A 103 17.11 -10.03 4.34
C GLY A 103 15.90 -9.22 4.81
N THR A 104 14.87 -9.02 3.98
CA THR A 104 13.67 -8.26 4.33
C THR A 104 12.42 -9.09 4.14
N ARG A 105 11.40 -8.88 5.00
CA ARG A 105 10.11 -9.57 4.85
C ARG A 105 9.50 -9.45 3.47
N THR A 106 9.57 -8.26 2.87
CA THR A 106 9.01 -7.95 1.55
C THR A 106 10.10 -7.69 0.51
N SER A 107 9.76 -7.88 -0.76
CA SER A 107 10.68 -7.63 -1.87
C SER A 107 11.14 -6.17 -1.91
N PRO A 108 12.44 -5.87 -2.05
CA PRO A 108 12.93 -4.51 -2.18
C PRO A 108 12.56 -3.87 -3.54
N ILE A 109 12.18 -4.69 -4.54
CA ILE A 109 11.86 -4.24 -5.90
C ILE A 109 10.51 -3.52 -5.94
N ASP A 110 9.49 -4.13 -5.32
CA ASP A 110 8.10 -3.67 -5.42
C ASP A 110 7.38 -3.58 -4.07
N ARG A 111 8.08 -3.87 -2.95
CA ARG A 111 7.50 -3.98 -1.59
C ARG A 111 6.39 -5.02 -1.47
N GLY A 112 6.28 -5.93 -2.45
CA GLY A 112 5.32 -7.02 -2.43
C GLY A 112 5.59 -7.96 -1.27
N ASN A 113 4.54 -8.23 -0.49
CA ASN A 113 4.49 -9.40 0.38
C ASN A 113 4.01 -10.58 -0.46
N LEU A 114 4.89 -11.56 -0.71
CA LEU A 114 4.58 -12.69 -1.58
C LEU A 114 3.42 -13.51 -1.03
N ASN A 115 3.37 -13.72 0.29
CA ASN A 115 2.27 -14.41 0.97
C ASN A 115 0.97 -13.58 1.05
N ARG A 116 0.86 -12.48 0.30
CA ARG A 116 -0.37 -11.69 0.10
C ARG A 116 -0.60 -11.35 -1.39
N SER A 117 0.10 -12.06 -2.28
CA SER A 117 0.11 -11.78 -3.72
C SER A 117 -0.50 -12.90 -4.57
N PHE A 118 -1.00 -14.00 -3.97
CA PHE A 118 -1.64 -15.09 -4.71
C PHE A 118 -3.06 -14.69 -5.16
N PRO A 119 -3.55 -15.15 -6.33
CA PRO A 119 -2.93 -16.06 -7.30
C PRO A 119 -1.87 -15.41 -8.21
N GLY A 120 -1.56 -14.12 -8.02
CA GLY A 120 -0.61 -13.39 -8.83
C GLY A 120 -1.14 -13.05 -10.22
N ARG A 121 -0.25 -12.51 -11.07
CA ARG A 121 -0.50 -12.32 -12.50
C ARG A 121 0.81 -12.26 -13.31
N PRO A 122 0.82 -12.82 -14.53
CA PRO A 122 2.03 -12.96 -15.35
C PRO A 122 2.58 -11.63 -15.89
N ASP A 123 1.76 -10.57 -15.89
CA ASP A 123 2.11 -9.23 -16.36
C ASP A 123 2.20 -8.20 -15.22
N GLY A 124 2.18 -8.67 -13.97
CA GLY A 124 2.29 -7.82 -12.77
C GLY A 124 3.71 -7.40 -12.40
N THR A 125 3.86 -7.03 -11.13
CA THR A 125 5.17 -6.77 -10.52
C THR A 125 6.01 -8.07 -10.42
N VAL A 126 7.25 -7.95 -9.94
CA VAL A 126 8.13 -9.12 -9.78
C VAL A 126 7.51 -10.13 -8.81
N THR A 127 7.01 -9.66 -7.68
CA THR A 127 6.35 -10.51 -6.67
C THR A 127 5.07 -11.16 -7.23
N GLU A 128 4.23 -10.43 -7.95
CA GLU A 128 3.01 -10.98 -8.57
C GLU A 128 3.30 -12.04 -9.64
N LYS A 129 4.42 -11.91 -10.38
CA LYS A 129 4.86 -12.89 -11.38
C LYS A 129 5.40 -14.17 -10.75
N ILE A 130 6.05 -14.06 -9.59
CA ILE A 130 6.46 -15.24 -8.80
C ILE A 130 5.21 -15.96 -8.31
N ALA A 131 4.27 -15.25 -7.67
CA ALA A 131 3.01 -15.83 -7.21
C ALA A 131 2.24 -16.54 -8.36
N ASP A 132 2.16 -15.90 -9.52
CA ASP A 132 1.54 -16.47 -10.73
C ASP A 132 2.16 -17.79 -11.19
N TYR A 133 3.50 -17.87 -11.21
CA TYR A 133 4.19 -19.09 -11.64
C TYR A 133 3.99 -20.23 -10.65
N PHE A 134 4.00 -19.93 -9.35
CA PHE A 134 3.67 -20.93 -8.33
C PHE A 134 2.23 -21.39 -8.46
N GLN A 135 1.29 -20.46 -8.63
CA GLN A 135 -0.13 -20.76 -8.81
C GLN A 135 -0.40 -21.67 -10.01
N ARG A 136 0.14 -21.34 -11.18
CA ARG A 136 -0.27 -21.98 -12.44
C ARG A 136 0.66 -23.08 -12.92
N VAL A 137 1.88 -23.17 -12.38
CA VAL A 137 2.89 -24.14 -12.83
C VAL A 137 3.27 -25.09 -11.70
N LEU A 138 3.74 -24.59 -10.56
CA LEU A 138 4.29 -25.47 -9.50
C LEU A 138 3.22 -26.14 -8.65
N LEU A 139 2.23 -25.40 -8.14
CA LEU A 139 1.16 -25.96 -7.31
C LEU A 139 0.36 -27.08 -8.02
N PRO A 140 0.00 -26.96 -9.31
CA PRO A 140 -0.68 -28.04 -10.03
C PRO A 140 0.10 -29.35 -10.09
N MET A 141 1.45 -29.29 -10.07
CA MET A 141 2.32 -30.47 -10.09
C MET A 141 2.44 -31.16 -8.73
N ALA A 142 2.12 -30.48 -7.63
CA ALA A 142 2.33 -30.99 -6.27
C ALA A 142 1.12 -31.78 -5.75
N ASP A 143 1.35 -32.74 -4.86
CA ASP A 143 0.33 -33.39 -4.03
C ASP A 143 0.42 -32.91 -2.57
N VAL A 144 1.65 -32.62 -2.12
CA VAL A 144 1.99 -32.15 -0.79
C VAL A 144 2.82 -30.88 -0.90
N VAL A 145 2.50 -29.87 -0.08
CA VAL A 145 3.21 -28.59 -0.02
C VAL A 145 3.69 -28.35 1.41
N LEU A 146 4.98 -28.10 1.58
CA LEU A 146 5.57 -27.64 2.83
C LEU A 146 6.13 -26.24 2.63
N ASP A 147 5.51 -25.23 3.26
CA ASP A 147 6.02 -23.85 3.23
C ASP A 147 6.59 -23.46 4.60
N PHE A 148 7.89 -23.19 4.66
CA PHE A 148 8.53 -22.79 5.91
C PHE A 148 8.36 -21.29 6.17
N HIS A 149 7.85 -20.96 7.37
CA HIS A 149 7.89 -19.61 7.93
C HIS A 149 8.57 -19.60 9.32
N SER A 150 8.93 -18.38 9.72
CA SER A 150 9.39 -17.99 11.06
C SER A 150 8.92 -16.55 11.34
N GLY A 151 9.16 -16.01 12.54
CA GLY A 151 8.71 -14.66 12.91
C GLY A 151 9.42 -13.48 12.21
N GLY A 152 10.41 -13.75 11.36
CA GLY A 152 11.22 -12.74 10.69
C GLY A 152 11.93 -11.81 11.67
N LYS A 153 12.28 -10.60 11.25
CA LYS A 153 12.95 -9.59 12.11
C LYS A 153 12.08 -9.01 13.22
N THR A 154 10.78 -9.23 13.17
CA THR A 154 9.81 -8.53 14.02
C THR A 154 9.19 -9.39 15.10
N LEU A 155 9.12 -10.71 14.90
CA LEU A 155 8.53 -11.65 15.85
C LEU A 155 9.53 -12.74 16.21
N ASP A 156 9.23 -13.48 17.27
CA ASP A 156 9.83 -14.76 17.64
C ASP A 156 8.72 -15.67 18.16
N PHE A 157 8.83 -16.96 17.87
CA PHE A 157 7.82 -17.98 18.13
C PHE A 157 8.42 -19.19 18.82
N LEU A 158 7.61 -19.85 19.65
CA LEU A 158 7.88 -21.25 19.97
C LEU A 158 7.89 -22.06 18.66
N PRO A 159 8.87 -22.96 18.46
CA PRO A 159 8.98 -23.68 17.21
C PRO A 159 7.81 -24.66 17.04
N PHE A 160 6.93 -24.37 16.11
CA PHE A 160 5.77 -25.20 15.81
C PHE A 160 5.60 -25.53 14.33
N CYS A 161 4.89 -26.62 14.09
CA CYS A 161 4.37 -27.01 12.78
C CYS A 161 2.83 -26.90 12.81
N ALA A 162 2.21 -26.50 11.71
CA ALA A 162 0.79 -26.21 11.67
C ALA A 162 0.14 -26.65 10.35
N ALA A 163 -1.16 -26.86 10.43
CA ALA A 163 -2.06 -26.95 9.28
C ALA A 163 -3.41 -26.32 9.64
N HIS A 164 -4.20 -25.99 8.63
CA HIS A 164 -5.49 -25.34 8.83
C HIS A 164 -6.62 -26.29 9.19
N VAL A 165 -7.60 -25.75 9.90
CA VAL A 165 -8.93 -26.34 10.01
C VAL A 165 -9.66 -26.08 8.68
N LEU A 166 -9.93 -27.14 7.92
CA LEU A 166 -10.53 -27.03 6.58
C LEU A 166 -11.99 -27.48 6.55
N ALA A 167 -12.73 -27.07 5.51
CA ALA A 167 -14.07 -27.58 5.25
C ALA A 167 -14.03 -29.07 4.87
N ASP A 168 -13.07 -29.47 4.04
CA ASP A 168 -12.79 -30.88 3.74
C ASP A 168 -12.03 -31.52 4.92
N LYS A 169 -12.74 -32.35 5.69
CA LYS A 169 -12.18 -33.02 6.87
C LYS A 169 -11.20 -34.14 6.53
N MET A 170 -11.31 -34.75 5.35
CA MET A 170 -10.35 -35.76 4.91
C MET A 170 -9.01 -35.11 4.56
N GLN A 171 -9.04 -33.99 3.84
CA GLN A 171 -7.84 -33.18 3.56
C GLN A 171 -7.21 -32.69 4.86
N GLN A 172 -8.02 -32.14 5.77
CA GLN A 172 -7.58 -31.66 7.09
C GLN A 172 -6.87 -32.75 7.89
N ASP A 173 -7.49 -33.92 8.05
CA ASP A 173 -6.96 -34.97 8.92
C ASP A 173 -5.64 -35.53 8.38
N ARG A 174 -5.52 -35.67 7.05
CA ARG A 174 -4.26 -36.03 6.39
C ARG A 174 -3.17 -34.96 6.56
N ALA A 175 -3.52 -33.67 6.50
CA ALA A 175 -2.56 -32.60 6.78
C ALA A 175 -2.09 -32.62 8.25
N PHE A 176 -2.99 -32.89 9.19
CA PHE A 176 -2.63 -33.06 10.61
C PHE A 176 -1.72 -34.27 10.85
N ASP A 177 -1.87 -35.37 10.11
CA ASP A 177 -0.94 -36.49 10.20
C ASP A 177 0.47 -36.11 9.72
N LEU A 178 0.58 -35.28 8.68
CA LEU A 178 1.87 -34.73 8.24
C LEU A 178 2.47 -33.77 9.27
N VAL A 179 1.66 -32.95 9.95
CA VAL A 179 2.11 -32.11 11.07
C VAL A 179 2.67 -32.96 12.20
N ARG A 180 2.00 -34.07 12.58
CA ARG A 180 2.52 -35.03 13.57
C ARG A 180 3.84 -35.64 13.15
N ALA A 181 3.94 -36.04 11.88
CA ALA A 181 5.16 -36.64 11.33
C ALA A 181 6.33 -35.65 11.35
N PHE A 182 6.10 -34.39 10.95
CA PHE A 182 7.11 -33.33 10.98
C PHE A 182 7.77 -33.23 12.36
N GLY A 183 6.99 -33.34 13.45
CA GLY A 183 7.56 -33.53 14.79
C GLY A 183 8.33 -32.30 15.29
N ALA A 184 7.74 -31.12 15.17
CA ALA A 184 8.16 -29.94 15.92
C ALA A 184 7.77 -30.10 17.41
N PRO A 185 8.44 -29.41 18.35
CA PRO A 185 8.09 -29.50 19.78
C PRO A 185 6.63 -29.11 20.07
N TYR A 186 6.07 -28.24 19.24
CA TYR A 186 4.67 -27.82 19.31
C TYR A 186 3.98 -28.03 17.96
N SER A 187 2.68 -28.29 18.00
CA SER A 187 1.81 -28.39 16.82
C SER A 187 0.61 -27.49 16.99
N VAL A 188 0.22 -26.74 15.97
CA VAL A 188 -0.89 -25.79 16.04
C VAL A 188 -2.00 -26.19 15.07
N LYS A 189 -3.25 -26.20 15.57
CA LYS A 189 -4.44 -26.21 14.70
C LYS A 189 -4.80 -24.77 14.39
N MET A 190 -4.52 -24.34 13.17
CA MET A 190 -4.70 -22.94 12.79
C MET A 190 -6.10 -22.71 12.21
N LEU A 191 -6.81 -21.72 12.74
CA LEU A 191 -7.97 -21.15 12.07
C LEU A 191 -7.49 -19.89 11.35
N GLU A 192 -7.42 -19.94 10.02
CA GLU A 192 -6.99 -18.79 9.24
C GLU A 192 -8.09 -17.72 9.23
N ILE A 193 -7.74 -16.53 9.70
CA ILE A 193 -8.66 -15.39 9.87
C ILE A 193 -8.50 -14.34 8.76
N ASP A 194 -7.42 -14.38 7.98
CA ASP A 194 -7.08 -13.45 6.91
C ASP A 194 -6.57 -14.18 5.63
N ALA A 195 -7.34 -15.16 5.15
CA ALA A 195 -6.96 -16.07 4.05
C ALA A 195 -6.74 -15.41 2.66
N VAL A 196 -7.05 -14.13 2.49
CA VAL A 196 -7.11 -13.51 1.15
C VAL A 196 -5.69 -13.28 0.59
N GLY A 197 -5.41 -13.97 -0.52
CA GLY A 197 -4.20 -13.80 -1.32
C GLY A 197 -2.96 -14.50 -0.77
N MET A 198 -3.15 -15.47 0.12
CA MET A 198 -2.09 -16.25 0.73
C MET A 198 -1.77 -17.53 -0.06
N TYR A 199 -0.55 -18.06 0.14
CA TYR A 199 -0.05 -19.25 -0.57
C TYR A 199 -0.67 -20.56 -0.09
N ASP A 200 -0.94 -20.64 1.21
CA ASP A 200 -1.69 -21.71 1.86
C ASP A 200 -3.07 -21.91 1.24
N THR A 201 -3.90 -20.85 1.18
CA THR A 201 -5.22 -20.86 0.57
C THR A 201 -5.14 -21.33 -0.88
N ALA A 202 -4.15 -20.85 -1.64
CA ALA A 202 -3.95 -21.26 -3.02
C ALA A 202 -3.67 -22.76 -3.18
N ALA A 203 -2.92 -23.37 -2.25
CA ALA A 203 -2.65 -24.81 -2.26
C ALA A 203 -3.88 -25.62 -1.78
N GLU A 204 -4.53 -25.16 -0.71
CA GLU A 204 -5.64 -25.86 -0.07
C GLU A 204 -6.89 -25.88 -0.96
N GLU A 205 -7.20 -24.77 -1.64
CA GLU A 205 -8.29 -24.68 -2.63
C GLU A 205 -8.08 -25.60 -3.84
N MET A 206 -6.83 -25.99 -4.12
CA MET A 206 -6.50 -27.02 -5.13
C MET A 206 -6.57 -28.46 -4.59
N GLY A 207 -6.99 -28.65 -3.34
CA GLY A 207 -7.08 -29.95 -2.69
C GLY A 207 -5.72 -30.54 -2.29
N LYS A 208 -4.65 -29.73 -2.22
CA LYS A 208 -3.31 -30.19 -1.85
C LYS A 208 -3.18 -30.35 -0.34
N LEU A 209 -2.31 -31.25 0.13
CA LEU A 209 -1.96 -31.31 1.55
C LEU A 209 -0.95 -30.21 1.87
N PHE A 210 -1.39 -29.15 2.56
CA PHE A 210 -0.54 -28.02 2.92
C PHE A 210 -0.11 -28.10 4.39
N VAL A 211 1.18 -27.90 4.63
CA VAL A 211 1.78 -27.83 5.97
C VAL A 211 2.66 -26.59 6.02
N THR A 212 2.61 -25.86 7.13
CA THR A 212 3.42 -24.67 7.38
C THR A 212 4.11 -24.73 8.74
N THR A 213 5.04 -23.82 9.00
CA THR A 213 5.81 -23.76 10.23
C THR A 213 5.95 -22.35 10.76
N GLU A 214 6.21 -22.21 12.05
CA GLU A 214 6.83 -21.03 12.65
C GLU A 214 7.96 -21.54 13.55
N LEU A 215 9.21 -21.45 13.11
CA LEU A 215 10.33 -22.16 13.77
C LEU A 215 11.23 -21.28 14.64
N GLY A 216 10.89 -20.00 14.80
CA GLY A 216 11.66 -19.04 15.58
C GLY A 216 11.40 -17.60 15.11
N GLY A 217 12.45 -16.78 15.02
CA GLY A 217 12.35 -15.40 14.59
C GLY A 217 13.58 -14.56 14.95
N GLY A 218 13.38 -13.25 15.12
CA GLY A 218 14.47 -12.29 15.39
C GLY A 218 15.37 -11.98 14.19
N GLY A 219 15.00 -12.45 13.00
CA GLY A 219 15.84 -12.33 11.81
C GLY A 219 17.13 -13.13 11.92
N THR A 220 17.07 -14.27 12.60
CA THR A 220 18.17 -15.23 12.74
C THR A 220 17.63 -16.66 12.82
N ALA A 221 18.52 -17.65 12.89
CA ALA A 221 18.22 -19.04 13.20
C ALA A 221 19.33 -19.60 14.11
N CYS A 222 19.04 -20.65 14.88
CA CYS A 222 20.04 -21.34 15.69
C CYS A 222 20.12 -22.83 15.34
N GLY A 223 21.17 -23.52 15.82
CA GLY A 223 21.34 -24.96 15.54
C GLY A 223 20.12 -25.80 15.95
N ARG A 224 19.44 -25.41 17.04
CA ARG A 224 18.19 -26.07 17.49
C ARG A 224 17.07 -25.88 16.46
N THR A 225 16.77 -24.66 16.04
CA THR A 225 15.64 -24.39 15.13
C THR A 225 15.90 -24.94 13.72
N ALA A 226 17.15 -24.84 13.24
CA ALA A 226 17.58 -25.46 11.98
C ALA A 226 17.47 -26.99 12.00
N SER A 227 17.87 -27.65 13.09
CA SER A 227 17.74 -29.12 13.22
C SER A 227 16.30 -29.60 13.27
N ILE A 228 15.39 -28.82 13.85
CA ILE A 228 13.94 -29.08 13.79
C ILE A 228 13.47 -29.03 12.33
N ALA A 229 13.85 -27.99 11.58
CA ALA A 229 13.47 -27.83 10.18
C ALA A 229 14.00 -28.98 9.29
N ILE A 230 15.27 -29.33 9.41
CA ILE A 230 15.93 -30.40 8.63
C ILE A 230 15.27 -31.76 8.90
N ARG A 231 15.12 -32.13 10.19
CA ARG A 231 14.47 -33.39 10.56
C ARG A 231 13.00 -33.40 10.12
N GLY A 232 12.29 -32.30 10.33
CA GLY A 232 10.87 -32.20 10.03
C GLY A 232 10.57 -32.32 8.54
N ALA A 233 11.36 -31.68 7.67
CA ALA A 233 11.24 -31.85 6.23
C ALA A 233 11.40 -33.33 5.82
N ARG A 234 12.44 -34.01 6.32
CA ARG A 234 12.68 -35.43 6.05
C ARG A 234 11.52 -36.30 6.52
N ASN A 235 11.07 -36.12 7.77
CA ASN A 235 9.97 -36.90 8.31
C ASN A 235 8.67 -36.69 7.53
N LEU A 236 8.37 -35.46 7.13
CA LEU A 236 7.19 -35.14 6.32
C LEU A 236 7.25 -35.82 4.95
N LEU A 237 8.40 -35.80 4.27
CA LEU A 237 8.59 -36.48 2.99
C LEU A 237 8.39 -38.00 3.10
N ILE A 238 8.86 -38.62 4.18
CA ILE A 238 8.65 -40.04 4.44
C ILE A 238 7.18 -40.33 4.70
N ALA A 239 6.53 -39.56 5.59
CA ALA A 239 5.11 -39.76 5.90
C ALA A 239 4.19 -39.49 4.71
N ALA A 240 4.58 -38.60 3.80
CA ALA A 240 3.89 -38.35 2.55
C ALA A 240 4.08 -39.45 1.49
N GLY A 241 4.98 -40.43 1.73
CA GLY A 241 5.32 -41.48 0.77
C GLY A 241 6.18 -41.02 -0.40
N VAL A 242 6.81 -39.84 -0.30
CA VAL A 242 7.67 -39.26 -1.33
C VAL A 242 9.12 -39.73 -1.16
N MET A 243 9.52 -40.06 0.07
CA MET A 243 10.87 -40.51 0.42
C MET A 243 10.81 -41.84 1.19
N GLN A 244 11.78 -42.72 0.94
CA GLN A 244 11.95 -43.98 1.67
C GLN A 244 12.55 -43.74 3.06
N GLY A 245 12.20 -44.61 4.00
CA GLY A 245 12.78 -44.66 5.33
C GLY A 245 11.74 -44.67 6.42
N GLU A 246 12.20 -44.52 7.66
CA GLU A 246 11.33 -44.45 8.83
C GLU A 246 11.29 -43.00 9.37
N VAL A 247 10.08 -42.57 9.73
CA VAL A 247 9.85 -41.33 10.46
C VAL A 247 10.51 -41.47 11.83
N ALA A 248 11.33 -40.49 12.22
CA ALA A 248 11.85 -40.41 13.58
C ALA A 248 10.84 -39.64 14.45
N PRO A 249 9.93 -40.30 15.19
CA PRO A 249 8.85 -39.62 15.89
C PRO A 249 9.41 -38.69 16.96
N GLN A 250 8.75 -37.55 17.15
CA GLN A 250 9.09 -36.59 18.20
C GLN A 250 7.83 -36.30 19.02
N PRO A 251 7.96 -36.13 20.36
CA PRO A 251 6.85 -35.63 21.14
C PRO A 251 6.51 -34.22 20.69
N THR A 252 5.22 -33.96 20.47
CA THR A 252 4.68 -32.64 20.15
C THR A 252 3.52 -32.31 21.07
N GLN A 253 3.51 -31.10 21.61
CA GLN A 253 2.36 -30.57 22.33
C GLN A 253 1.43 -29.86 21.35
N TRP A 254 0.17 -30.29 21.27
CA TRP A 254 -0.84 -29.60 20.48
C TRP A 254 -1.33 -28.35 21.20
N LEU A 255 -1.31 -27.23 20.50
CA LEU A 255 -1.76 -25.92 20.94
C LEU A 255 -3.01 -25.54 20.14
N ASP A 256 -4.01 -25.04 20.86
CA ASP A 256 -5.22 -24.48 20.26
C ASP A 256 -5.11 -22.95 20.21
N MET A 257 -5.58 -22.37 19.11
CA MET A 257 -5.77 -20.93 18.94
C MET A 257 -7.26 -20.66 18.64
N PRO A 258 -8.14 -20.75 19.64
CA PRO A 258 -9.58 -20.83 19.40
C PRO A 258 -10.22 -19.50 18.99
N ASP A 259 -9.63 -18.37 19.35
CA ASP A 259 -10.22 -17.04 19.18
C ASP A 259 -9.18 -15.90 19.26
N ALA A 260 -9.64 -14.67 19.02
CA ALA A 260 -8.80 -13.48 19.04
C ALA A 260 -8.26 -13.10 20.44
N ASP A 261 -8.78 -13.69 21.53
CA ASP A 261 -8.31 -13.40 22.89
C ASP A 261 -6.93 -14.02 23.16
N CYS A 262 -6.42 -14.86 22.25
CA CYS A 262 -5.02 -15.30 22.23
C CYS A 262 -4.01 -14.17 21.94
N PHE A 263 -4.46 -13.01 21.42
CA PHE A 263 -3.59 -11.90 21.05
C PHE A 263 -3.66 -10.74 22.05
N THR A 264 -2.50 -10.19 22.40
CA THR A 264 -2.37 -8.93 23.14
C THR A 264 -1.71 -7.89 22.24
N PHE A 265 -2.44 -6.82 21.91
CA PHE A 265 -1.94 -5.74 21.05
C PHE A 265 -1.42 -4.56 21.86
N ALA A 266 -0.27 -4.02 21.46
CA ALA A 266 0.21 -2.74 21.96
C ALA A 266 -0.54 -1.59 21.28
N GLU A 267 -1.20 -0.74 22.07
CA GLU A 267 -1.88 0.47 21.57
C GLU A 267 -0.98 1.71 21.54
N ASP A 268 0.18 1.63 22.19
CA ASP A 268 1.14 2.73 22.29
C ASP A 268 2.47 2.35 21.64
N ALA A 269 3.12 3.34 21.03
CA ALA A 269 4.50 3.23 20.61
C ALA A 269 5.46 3.41 21.79
N GLY A 270 6.50 2.58 21.88
CA GLY A 270 7.52 2.72 22.91
C GLY A 270 8.60 1.64 22.84
N LEU A 271 9.43 1.61 23.87
CA LEU A 271 10.39 0.55 24.11
C LEU A 271 9.67 -0.59 24.82
N ILE A 272 9.59 -1.77 24.18
CA ILE A 272 8.99 -2.95 24.77
C ILE A 272 9.99 -3.66 25.69
N GLN A 273 9.52 -4.04 26.88
CA GLN A 273 10.19 -4.93 27.83
C GLN A 273 9.25 -6.12 28.08
N PHE A 274 9.66 -7.33 27.69
CA PHE A 274 8.90 -8.54 28.03
C PHE A 274 9.07 -8.91 29.50
N LEU A 275 8.00 -9.45 30.08
CA LEU A 275 7.93 -9.96 31.45
C LEU A 275 7.68 -11.48 31.50
N ALA A 276 7.50 -12.12 30.34
CA ALA A 276 7.39 -13.55 30.16
C ALA A 276 8.26 -13.96 28.97
N ASP A 277 8.88 -15.13 29.06
CA ASP A 277 9.67 -15.73 28.00
C ASP A 277 8.84 -16.76 27.22
N LEU A 278 9.26 -17.05 25.98
CA LEU A 278 8.59 -18.04 25.14
C LEU A 278 8.56 -19.41 25.83
N GLY A 279 7.37 -19.96 26.02
CA GLY A 279 7.14 -21.23 26.73
C GLY A 279 6.69 -21.06 28.18
N ASP A 280 6.70 -19.85 28.74
CA ASP A 280 6.16 -19.61 30.08
C ASP A 280 4.65 -19.82 30.11
N ARG A 281 4.16 -20.37 31.24
CA ARG A 281 2.73 -20.38 31.55
C ARG A 281 2.33 -19.01 32.08
N VAL A 282 1.25 -18.47 31.52
CA VAL A 282 0.68 -17.18 31.92
C VAL A 282 -0.76 -17.35 32.36
N GLU A 283 -1.20 -16.55 33.34
CA GLU A 283 -2.58 -16.51 33.84
C GLU A 283 -3.36 -15.34 33.21
N ALA A 284 -4.68 -15.45 33.11
CA ALA A 284 -5.52 -14.36 32.60
C ALA A 284 -5.32 -13.08 33.45
N GLY A 285 -5.05 -11.94 32.79
CA GLY A 285 -4.74 -10.68 33.46
C GLY A 285 -3.28 -10.51 33.89
N GLN A 286 -2.42 -11.53 33.77
CA GLN A 286 -1.00 -11.41 34.08
C GLN A 286 -0.30 -10.43 33.12
N PRO A 287 0.47 -9.45 33.62
CA PRO A 287 1.33 -8.62 32.79
C PRO A 287 2.39 -9.48 32.08
N ILE A 288 2.43 -9.41 30.75
CA ILE A 288 3.39 -10.14 29.89
C ILE A 288 4.42 -9.21 29.25
N ALA A 289 4.14 -7.91 29.17
CA ALA A 289 5.07 -6.92 28.67
C ALA A 289 4.79 -5.52 29.23
N ARG A 290 5.78 -4.65 29.11
CA ARG A 290 5.72 -3.21 29.43
C ARG A 290 6.15 -2.39 28.23
N ILE A 291 5.41 -1.33 27.94
CA ILE A 291 5.75 -0.34 26.92
C ILE A 291 6.23 0.93 27.61
N TRP A 292 7.53 1.18 27.53
CA TRP A 292 8.17 2.38 28.06
C TRP A 292 8.08 3.54 27.07
N PRO A 293 7.52 4.70 27.48
CA PRO A 293 7.55 5.90 26.66
C PRO A 293 9.00 6.35 26.38
N THR A 294 9.37 6.51 25.11
CA THR A 294 10.75 6.90 24.73
C THR A 294 10.92 8.41 24.53
N GLY A 295 9.83 9.18 24.58
CA GLY A 295 9.86 10.64 24.35
C GLY A 295 10.32 11.48 25.55
N ARG A 296 10.34 10.90 26.76
CA ARG A 296 10.77 11.59 27.99
C ARG A 296 11.04 10.58 29.10
N THR A 297 12.07 10.80 29.90
CA THR A 297 12.36 10.02 31.12
C THR A 297 11.38 10.34 32.26
N GLY A 298 11.23 9.41 33.22
CA GLY A 298 10.40 9.61 34.43
C GLY A 298 8.90 9.34 34.27
N LEU A 299 8.44 8.91 33.08
CA LEU A 299 7.06 8.45 32.87
C LEU A 299 6.93 6.96 33.19
N PRO A 300 5.82 6.51 33.81
CA PRO A 300 5.59 5.09 34.05
C PRO A 300 5.34 4.35 32.73
N PRO A 301 5.73 3.06 32.63
CA PRO A 301 5.40 2.24 31.48
C PRO A 301 3.92 1.85 31.47
N ARG A 302 3.39 1.50 30.29
CA ARG A 302 2.08 0.86 30.16
C ARG A 302 2.25 -0.65 30.20
N GLU A 303 1.50 -1.32 31.08
CA GLU A 303 1.50 -2.79 31.14
C GLU A 303 0.55 -3.37 30.08
N LEU A 304 0.99 -4.46 29.46
CA LEU A 304 0.22 -5.29 28.55
C LEU A 304 -0.04 -6.62 29.25
N CYS A 305 -1.31 -6.94 29.49
CA CYS A 305 -1.72 -8.18 30.13
C CYS A 305 -2.26 -9.17 29.09
N THR A 306 -2.07 -10.46 29.36
CA THR A 306 -2.76 -11.50 28.58
C THR A 306 -4.25 -11.50 28.90
N ASN A 307 -5.08 -11.78 27.89
CA ASN A 307 -6.54 -11.89 28.08
C ASN A 307 -6.95 -13.28 28.59
N ARG A 308 -6.04 -14.26 28.54
CA ARG A 308 -6.34 -15.66 28.92
C ARG A 308 -5.14 -16.37 29.53
N ALA A 309 -5.43 -17.44 30.27
CA ALA A 309 -4.41 -18.37 30.73
C ALA A 309 -3.93 -19.26 29.56
N GLY A 310 -2.63 -19.58 29.52
CA GLY A 310 -2.05 -20.35 28.44
C GLY A 310 -0.53 -20.40 28.46
N LEU A 311 0.07 -20.70 27.32
CA LEU A 311 1.51 -20.60 27.08
C LEU A 311 1.80 -19.32 26.31
N PHE A 312 2.88 -18.62 26.65
CA PHE A 312 3.38 -17.51 25.86
C PHE A 312 4.11 -18.04 24.62
N THR A 313 3.46 -18.00 23.47
CA THR A 313 3.90 -18.69 22.24
C THR A 313 4.57 -17.78 21.21
N ALA A 314 4.37 -16.46 21.30
CA ALA A 314 4.88 -15.50 20.34
C ALA A 314 5.14 -14.14 20.99
N GLY A 315 6.22 -13.47 20.60
CA GLY A 315 6.58 -12.12 21.06
C GLY A 315 7.29 -11.31 19.97
N ILE A 316 7.32 -9.98 20.10
CA ILE A 316 8.09 -9.10 19.22
C ILE A 316 9.59 -9.23 19.55
N SER A 317 10.43 -9.54 18.57
CA SER A 317 11.85 -9.87 18.80
C SER A 317 12.82 -8.67 18.79
N ARG A 318 12.35 -7.47 18.42
CA ARG A 318 13.19 -6.27 18.39
C ARG A 318 12.54 -5.08 19.10
N ALA A 319 13.27 -4.51 20.06
CA ALA A 319 13.06 -3.15 20.56
C ALA A 319 13.51 -2.15 19.48
N GLY A 320 12.62 -1.82 18.54
CA GLY A 320 12.91 -0.84 17.49
C GLY A 320 11.61 -0.19 17.04
N GLU A 321 11.51 1.12 17.27
CA GLU A 321 10.38 2.02 16.95
C GLU A 321 9.12 1.29 16.48
N ALA A 322 8.22 0.97 17.42
CA ALA A 322 6.81 0.95 17.10
C ALA A 322 6.51 2.31 16.46
N GLY A 323 6.49 2.36 15.12
CA GLY A 323 6.53 3.60 14.37
C GLY A 323 5.34 4.45 14.79
N ARG A 324 5.58 5.55 15.51
CA ARG A 324 4.60 6.53 16.01
C ARG A 324 3.13 6.13 15.78
N LEU A 325 2.67 5.07 16.45
CA LEU A 325 1.25 4.77 16.60
C LEU A 325 0.74 5.72 17.68
N ARG A 326 0.60 7.00 17.31
CA ARG A 326 -0.30 7.91 18.02
C ARG A 326 -1.70 7.64 17.49
N GLY A 327 -2.29 6.57 17.99
CA GLY A 327 -3.69 6.25 17.82
C GLY A 327 -4.18 5.65 19.12
N ARG A 328 -4.68 6.50 20.02
CA ARG A 328 -5.38 6.09 21.24
C ARG A 328 -6.45 5.05 20.88
N GLY A 329 -6.15 3.78 21.11
CA GLY A 329 -7.15 2.76 21.34
C GLY A 329 -7.71 2.99 22.74
N ARG A 330 -8.99 3.32 22.82
CA ARG A 330 -9.81 3.02 23.98
C ARG A 330 -10.97 2.22 23.41
N GLY A 331 -11.01 0.95 23.77
CA GLY A 331 -12.21 0.09 23.78
C GLY A 331 -12.90 -0.13 22.45
N GLY A 332 -12.63 -1.26 21.80
CA GLY A 332 -13.49 -1.83 20.77
C GLY A 332 -14.52 -2.77 21.39
N ASP A 333 -15.65 -2.21 21.82
CA ASP A 333 -16.92 -2.94 21.84
C ASP A 333 -17.31 -3.31 20.40
N ARG A 334 -17.96 -4.46 20.28
CA ARG A 334 -18.41 -5.09 19.03
C ARG A 334 -19.46 -4.22 18.35
N SER A 335 -19.53 -4.32 17.01
CA SER A 335 -20.60 -3.79 16.15
C SER A 335 -20.73 -2.26 16.08
N GLY A 336 -20.35 -1.68 14.94
CA GLY A 336 -20.64 -0.27 14.64
C GLY A 336 -19.49 0.42 13.92
N MET A 337 -19.76 0.79 12.67
CA MET A 337 -19.12 1.87 11.91
C MET A 337 -18.29 2.84 12.77
N THR A 338 -16.98 2.60 12.94
CA THR A 338 -16.13 3.54 13.68
C THR A 338 -15.87 4.78 12.81
N ARG A 339 -16.58 5.85 13.14
CA ARG A 339 -16.44 7.18 12.53
C ARG A 339 -14.99 7.65 12.64
N LEU A 340 -14.54 8.46 11.67
CA LEU A 340 -13.24 9.15 11.74
C LEU A 340 -13.08 9.81 13.12
N PRO A 341 -11.96 9.59 13.83
CA PRO A 341 -11.74 10.20 15.13
C PRO A 341 -11.97 11.72 15.06
N PRO A 342 -12.60 12.36 16.06
CA PRO A 342 -12.95 13.79 15.97
C PRO A 342 -11.76 14.70 15.63
N ALA A 343 -10.56 14.35 16.10
CA ALA A 343 -9.34 15.08 15.80
C ALA A 343 -8.93 14.98 14.31
N ASP A 344 -9.12 13.82 13.68
CA ASP A 344 -8.79 13.61 12.27
C ASP A 344 -9.89 14.13 11.35
N MET A 345 -11.15 14.08 11.79
CA MET A 345 -12.26 14.79 11.16
C MET A 345 -12.01 16.31 11.17
N ALA A 346 -11.58 16.88 12.31
CA ALA A 346 -11.22 18.28 12.41
C ALA A 346 -10.05 18.65 11.48
N ARG A 347 -9.03 17.78 11.35
CA ARG A 347 -7.95 17.99 10.37
C ARG A 347 -8.44 17.94 8.93
N ALA A 348 -9.34 17.01 8.57
CA ALA A 348 -9.89 16.92 7.24
C ALA A 348 -10.72 18.16 6.87
N VAL A 349 -11.55 18.64 7.81
CA VAL A 349 -12.26 19.93 7.67
C VAL A 349 -11.29 21.10 7.58
N LEU A 350 -10.23 21.11 8.39
CA LEU A 350 -9.21 22.15 8.36
C LEU A 350 -8.46 22.19 7.02
N VAL A 351 -8.17 21.03 6.42
CA VAL A 351 -7.59 20.95 5.07
C VAL A 351 -8.53 21.58 4.05
N ALA A 352 -9.81 21.20 4.07
CA ALA A 352 -10.81 21.77 3.16
C ALA A 352 -10.97 23.29 3.36
N LEU A 353 -10.92 23.78 4.60
CA LEU A 353 -10.95 25.20 4.94
C LEU A 353 -9.71 25.94 4.42
N ILE A 354 -8.52 25.40 4.67
CA ILE A 354 -7.24 25.99 4.23
C ILE A 354 -7.19 26.11 2.70
N TRP A 355 -7.58 25.06 1.98
CA TRP A 355 -7.59 25.08 0.53
C TRP A 355 -8.73 25.95 -0.02
N GLY A 356 -9.91 25.92 0.60
CA GLY A 356 -11.06 26.72 0.20
C GLY A 356 -10.80 28.23 0.35
N MET A 357 -10.28 28.65 1.50
CA MET A 357 -9.86 30.03 1.75
C MET A 357 -8.69 30.47 0.86
N GLY A 358 -7.87 29.53 0.39
CA GLY A 358 -6.83 29.79 -0.60
C GLY A 358 -7.33 30.46 -1.88
N PHE A 359 -8.52 30.10 -2.38
CA PHE A 359 -9.12 30.77 -3.54
C PHE A 359 -9.52 32.22 -3.23
N VAL A 360 -10.03 32.47 -2.03
CA VAL A 360 -10.45 33.79 -1.56
C VAL A 360 -9.24 34.71 -1.40
N VAL A 361 -8.20 34.22 -0.72
CA VAL A 361 -6.93 34.94 -0.52
C VAL A 361 -6.25 35.23 -1.86
N ALA A 362 -6.19 34.23 -2.75
CA ALA A 362 -5.62 34.43 -4.06
C ALA A 362 -6.41 35.45 -4.87
N LYS A 363 -7.75 35.39 -4.87
CA LYS A 363 -8.59 36.36 -5.57
C LYS A 363 -8.30 37.79 -5.11
N GLY A 364 -8.22 38.03 -3.81
CA GLY A 364 -7.83 39.32 -3.24
C GLY A 364 -6.44 39.77 -3.73
N ALA A 365 -5.45 38.88 -3.68
CA ALA A 365 -4.08 39.20 -4.11
C ALA A 365 -3.94 39.42 -5.63
N THR A 366 -4.78 38.78 -6.46
CA THR A 366 -4.78 39.00 -7.91
C THR A 366 -5.25 40.39 -8.33
N GLY A 367 -5.82 41.18 -7.42
CA GLY A 367 -6.08 42.60 -7.67
C GLY A 367 -4.80 43.44 -7.77
N HIS A 368 -3.69 42.95 -7.21
CA HIS A 368 -2.40 43.63 -7.18
C HIS A 368 -1.35 42.91 -8.02
N PHE A 369 -1.12 41.62 -7.74
CA PHE A 369 -0.20 40.82 -8.54
C PHE A 369 -0.89 40.20 -9.76
N PRO A 370 -0.25 40.26 -10.95
CA PRO A 370 -0.65 39.42 -12.07
C PRO A 370 -0.80 37.95 -11.63
N PRO A 371 -1.84 37.23 -12.07
CA PRO A 371 -2.15 35.90 -11.54
C PRO A 371 -1.03 34.86 -11.66
N ILE A 372 -0.29 34.84 -12.77
CA ILE A 372 0.83 33.90 -12.96
C ILE A 372 2.01 34.31 -12.06
N LEU A 373 2.31 35.61 -11.96
CA LEU A 373 3.32 36.14 -11.05
C LEU A 373 3.03 35.78 -9.59
N LEU A 374 1.78 35.92 -9.15
CA LEU A 374 1.35 35.54 -7.81
C LEU A 374 1.67 34.06 -7.52
N GLN A 375 1.40 33.19 -8.50
CA GLN A 375 1.70 31.76 -8.36
C GLN A 375 3.19 31.46 -8.45
N ALA A 376 3.97 32.22 -9.23
CA ALA A 376 5.43 32.13 -9.21
C ALA A 376 5.99 32.38 -7.79
N PHE A 377 5.51 33.43 -7.11
CA PHE A 377 5.91 33.71 -5.72
C PHE A 377 5.43 32.65 -4.73
N ARG A 378 4.18 32.19 -4.85
CA ARG A 378 3.66 31.07 -4.05
C ARG A 378 4.58 29.85 -4.15
N PHE A 379 4.92 29.45 -5.37
CA PHE A 379 5.76 28.29 -5.65
C PHE A 379 7.21 28.51 -5.20
N ALA A 380 7.75 29.74 -5.30
CA ALA A 380 9.06 30.08 -4.76
C ALA A 380 9.12 29.89 -3.23
N VAL A 381 8.09 30.36 -2.51
CA VAL A 381 7.99 30.17 -1.05
C VAL A 381 7.85 28.68 -0.71
N THR A 382 7.00 27.95 -1.42
CA THR A 382 6.87 26.49 -1.24
C THR A 382 8.19 25.77 -1.54
N ALA A 383 8.89 26.13 -2.61
CA ALA A 383 10.16 25.55 -3.00
C ALA A 383 11.24 25.79 -1.94
N ALA A 384 11.31 27.00 -1.36
CA ALA A 384 12.26 27.31 -0.29
C ALA A 384 12.07 26.41 0.94
N VAL A 385 10.83 26.16 1.35
CA VAL A 385 10.53 25.26 2.48
C VAL A 385 10.74 23.80 2.11
N MET A 386 10.34 23.40 0.90
CA MET A 386 10.42 22.01 0.47
C MET A 386 11.83 21.61 0.01
N ALA A 387 12.74 22.57 -0.16
CA ALA A 387 14.13 22.34 -0.56
C ALA A 387 14.86 21.38 0.37
N MET A 388 14.56 21.40 1.68
CA MET A 388 15.14 20.47 2.66
C MET A 388 14.78 19.00 2.41
N PHE A 389 13.77 18.73 1.60
CA PHE A 389 13.34 17.38 1.23
C PHE A 389 13.82 16.97 -0.17
N LEU A 390 14.58 17.82 -0.87
CA LEU A 390 15.14 17.48 -2.17
C LEU A 390 16.15 16.34 -2.02
N ARG A 391 15.89 15.27 -2.77
CA ARG A 391 16.84 14.18 -3.00
C ARG A 391 17.06 14.09 -4.49
N VAL A 392 18.31 13.87 -4.91
CA VAL A 392 18.68 13.81 -6.33
C VAL A 392 17.85 12.70 -7.01
N PRO A 393 17.03 13.02 -8.02
CA PRO A 393 16.22 12.03 -8.71
C PRO A 393 17.12 11.28 -9.70
N GLY A 394 16.82 10.00 -9.93
CA GLY A 394 17.47 9.26 -11.01
C GLY A 394 17.27 9.98 -12.36
N ARG A 395 18.29 9.94 -13.24
CA ARG A 395 18.30 10.70 -14.51
C ARG A 395 17.07 10.43 -15.39
N GLY A 396 16.51 9.21 -15.35
CA GLY A 396 15.30 8.86 -16.10
C GLY A 396 14.00 9.51 -15.60
N ASN A 397 13.96 9.98 -14.35
CA ASN A 397 12.79 10.66 -13.79
C ASN A 397 12.79 12.17 -14.08
N LEU A 398 13.94 12.77 -14.41
CA LEU A 398 14.05 14.22 -14.59
C LEU A 398 13.16 14.77 -15.73
N PRO A 399 13.09 14.14 -16.95
CA PRO A 399 12.19 14.60 -18.00
C PRO A 399 10.72 14.55 -17.60
N TRP A 400 10.32 13.51 -16.85
CA TRP A 400 8.96 13.37 -16.34
C TRP A 400 8.66 14.36 -15.21
N LEU A 401 9.62 14.65 -14.32
CA LEU A 401 9.47 15.71 -13.32
C LEU A 401 9.33 17.10 -13.96
N LEU A 402 10.10 17.36 -15.03
CA LEU A 402 9.95 18.57 -15.84
C LEU A 402 8.57 18.63 -16.51
N ALA A 403 8.10 17.53 -17.12
CA ALA A 403 6.81 17.49 -17.77
C ALA A 403 5.64 17.60 -16.76
N VAL A 404 5.73 16.92 -15.61
CA VAL A 404 4.74 16.99 -14.53
C VAL A 404 4.70 18.39 -13.91
N SER A 405 5.85 19.02 -13.66
CA SER A 405 5.89 20.41 -13.16
C SER A 405 5.31 21.39 -14.19
N LEU A 406 5.60 21.20 -15.48
CA LEU A 406 5.04 22.04 -16.52
C LEU A 406 3.51 21.88 -16.63
N VAL A 407 3.00 20.66 -16.71
CA VAL A 407 1.57 20.40 -16.94
C VAL A 407 0.76 20.52 -15.65
N GLY A 408 1.14 19.77 -14.62
CA GLY A 408 0.43 19.64 -13.35
C GLY A 408 0.73 20.74 -12.33
N ALA A 409 1.59 21.70 -12.65
CA ALA A 409 1.77 22.91 -11.84
C ALA A 409 1.75 24.18 -12.69
N THR A 410 2.72 24.41 -13.58
CA THR A 410 2.85 25.69 -14.30
C THR A 410 1.61 26.00 -15.14
N ILE A 411 1.24 25.15 -16.10
CA ILE A 411 0.07 25.33 -16.95
C ILE A 411 -1.21 25.32 -16.12
N GLN A 412 -1.35 24.35 -15.21
CA GLN A 412 -2.51 24.26 -14.32
C GLN A 412 -2.76 25.58 -13.57
N TYR A 413 -1.79 26.06 -12.80
CA TYR A 413 -1.97 27.23 -11.94
C TYR A 413 -2.07 28.51 -12.73
N SER A 414 -1.32 28.65 -13.85
CA SER A 414 -1.46 29.79 -14.75
C SER A 414 -2.88 29.90 -15.30
N LEU A 415 -3.46 28.81 -15.80
CA LEU A 415 -4.83 28.80 -16.33
C LEU A 415 -5.87 29.03 -15.22
N THR A 416 -5.81 28.23 -14.15
CA THR A 416 -6.78 28.30 -13.04
C THR A 416 -6.85 29.70 -12.46
N PHE A 417 -5.71 30.32 -12.10
CA PHE A 417 -5.74 31.60 -11.40
C PHE A 417 -5.93 32.81 -12.31
N SER A 418 -5.57 32.70 -13.60
CA SER A 418 -6.01 33.66 -14.61
C SER A 418 -7.55 33.65 -14.78
N GLY A 419 -8.17 32.48 -14.64
CA GLY A 419 -9.62 32.33 -14.58
C GLY A 419 -10.21 32.91 -13.28
N VAL A 420 -9.63 32.57 -12.12
CA VAL A 420 -10.04 33.09 -10.80
C VAL A 420 -10.00 34.63 -10.78
N HIS A 421 -9.00 35.26 -11.38
CA HIS A 421 -8.92 36.72 -11.45
C HIS A 421 -10.16 37.35 -12.11
N ARG A 422 -10.85 36.63 -13.00
CA ARG A 422 -12.04 37.09 -13.73
C ARG A 422 -13.36 36.53 -13.21
N LEU A 423 -13.33 35.44 -12.45
CA LEU A 423 -14.50 34.81 -11.83
C LEU A 423 -14.60 35.14 -10.34
N SER A 424 -15.75 34.88 -9.73
CA SER A 424 -15.82 34.86 -8.27
C SER A 424 -15.04 33.67 -7.71
N ALA A 425 -14.51 33.80 -6.49
CA ALA A 425 -13.80 32.72 -5.80
C ALA A 425 -14.70 31.49 -5.65
N GLY A 426 -15.99 31.70 -5.36
CA GLY A 426 -16.98 30.64 -5.27
C GLY A 426 -17.21 29.88 -6.59
N ILE A 427 -17.38 30.57 -7.72
CA ILE A 427 -17.54 29.91 -9.04
C ILE A 427 -16.28 29.12 -9.39
N ALA A 428 -15.10 29.72 -9.22
CA ALA A 428 -13.85 29.06 -9.58
C ALA A 428 -13.62 27.79 -8.75
N ALA A 429 -13.90 27.82 -7.45
CA ALA A 429 -13.80 26.64 -6.58
C ALA A 429 -14.82 25.55 -6.94
N LEU A 430 -16.01 25.89 -7.44
CA LEU A 430 -16.96 24.90 -7.95
C LEU A 430 -16.48 24.27 -9.25
N VAL A 431 -15.98 25.07 -10.19
CA VAL A 431 -15.50 24.57 -11.50
C VAL A 431 -14.26 23.69 -11.34
N ILE A 432 -13.39 23.98 -10.37
CA ILE A 432 -12.19 23.17 -10.14
C ILE A 432 -12.52 21.74 -9.69
N GLN A 433 -13.71 21.49 -9.14
CA GLN A 433 -14.16 20.14 -8.79
C GLN A 433 -14.24 19.19 -10.00
N LEU A 434 -14.21 19.72 -11.24
CA LEU A 434 -14.07 18.93 -12.46
C LEU A 434 -12.72 18.17 -12.55
N GLU A 435 -11.74 18.49 -11.72
CA GLU A 435 -10.48 17.73 -11.57
C GLU A 435 -10.75 16.23 -11.38
N VAL A 436 -11.74 15.87 -10.56
CA VAL A 436 -12.10 14.46 -10.29
C VAL A 436 -12.74 13.78 -11.52
N PRO A 437 -13.81 14.33 -12.16
CA PRO A 437 -14.30 13.85 -13.44
C PRO A 437 -13.22 13.68 -14.51
N PHE A 438 -12.37 14.69 -14.72
CA PHE A 438 -11.29 14.62 -15.72
C PHE A 438 -10.30 13.51 -15.41
N LEU A 439 -9.93 13.33 -14.14
CA LEU A 439 -9.04 12.25 -13.73
C LEU A 439 -9.63 10.87 -14.01
N VAL A 440 -10.93 10.67 -13.73
CA VAL A 440 -11.62 9.40 -14.05
C VAL A 440 -11.68 9.16 -15.56
N LEU A 441 -12.00 10.19 -16.36
CA LEU A 441 -12.03 10.08 -17.82
C LEU A 441 -10.66 9.76 -18.41
N LEU A 442 -9.61 10.45 -17.96
CA LEU A 442 -8.23 10.20 -18.40
C LEU A 442 -7.71 8.85 -17.92
N GLY A 443 -8.08 8.41 -16.72
CA GLY A 443 -7.79 7.06 -16.23
C GLY A 443 -8.41 5.98 -17.11
N ALA A 444 -9.67 6.15 -17.51
CA ALA A 444 -10.34 5.24 -18.44
C ALA A 444 -9.66 5.22 -19.83
N LEU A 445 -9.34 6.41 -20.37
CA LEU A 445 -8.80 6.56 -21.72
C LEU A 445 -7.32 6.15 -21.84
N LEU A 446 -6.47 6.61 -20.92
CA LEU A 446 -5.01 6.49 -21.01
C LEU A 446 -4.44 5.31 -20.21
N LEU A 447 -5.17 4.84 -19.19
CA LEU A 447 -4.71 3.78 -18.29
C LEU A 447 -5.54 2.50 -18.40
N GLY A 448 -6.62 2.51 -19.18
CA GLY A 448 -7.51 1.35 -19.36
C GLY A 448 -8.33 0.98 -18.12
N GLU A 449 -8.49 1.92 -17.18
CA GLU A 449 -9.33 1.73 -16.01
C GLU A 449 -10.80 1.58 -16.44
N ARG A 450 -11.60 0.83 -15.68
CA ARG A 450 -13.04 0.58 -16.00
C ARG A 450 -13.94 1.27 -14.99
N PRO A 451 -14.46 2.49 -15.27
CA PRO A 451 -15.32 3.20 -14.33
C PRO A 451 -16.67 2.47 -14.16
N LYS A 452 -17.09 2.29 -12.90
CA LYS A 452 -18.43 1.82 -12.53
C LYS A 452 -19.53 2.76 -13.09
N PRO A 453 -20.76 2.27 -13.35
CA PRO A 453 -21.87 3.09 -13.88
C PRO A 453 -22.14 4.39 -13.10
N ARG A 454 -22.01 4.34 -11.77
CA ARG A 454 -22.15 5.52 -10.90
C ARG A 454 -21.16 6.63 -11.21
N HIS A 455 -19.96 6.32 -11.70
CA HIS A 455 -18.97 7.33 -12.05
C HIS A 455 -19.40 8.10 -13.29
N TRP A 456 -19.99 7.42 -14.28
CA TRP A 456 -20.55 8.07 -15.47
C TRP A 456 -21.70 9.02 -15.11
N LEU A 457 -22.59 8.61 -14.21
CA LEU A 457 -23.63 9.49 -13.68
C LEU A 457 -23.03 10.69 -12.93
N GLY A 458 -22.02 10.47 -12.08
CA GLY A 458 -21.33 11.54 -11.36
C GLY A 458 -20.64 12.55 -12.29
N ILE A 459 -19.98 12.06 -13.34
CA ILE A 459 -19.39 12.88 -14.40
C ILE A 459 -20.48 13.73 -15.09
N ALA A 460 -21.58 13.11 -15.53
CA ALA A 460 -22.66 13.81 -16.21
C ALA A 460 -23.26 14.93 -15.32
N LEU A 461 -23.51 14.65 -14.04
CA LEU A 461 -24.00 15.64 -13.08
C LEU A 461 -23.02 16.80 -12.86
N ALA A 462 -21.73 16.50 -12.74
CA ALA A 462 -20.71 17.53 -12.53
C ALA A 462 -20.59 18.49 -13.73
N PHE A 463 -20.55 17.96 -14.95
CA PHE A 463 -20.53 18.79 -16.17
C PHE A 463 -21.84 19.55 -16.36
N ALA A 464 -22.99 18.94 -16.09
CA ALA A 464 -24.29 19.61 -16.16
C ALA A 464 -24.37 20.78 -15.17
N GLY A 465 -23.87 20.60 -13.94
CA GLY A 465 -23.79 21.68 -12.95
C GLY A 465 -22.93 22.86 -13.41
N VAL A 466 -21.75 22.60 -13.98
CA VAL A 466 -20.89 23.66 -14.55
C VAL A 466 -21.54 24.34 -15.75
N ALA A 467 -22.16 23.58 -16.66
CA ALA A 467 -22.88 24.13 -17.81
C ALA A 467 -24.07 25.04 -17.36
N PHE A 468 -24.78 24.62 -16.31
CA PHE A 468 -25.87 25.41 -15.74
C PHE A 468 -25.37 26.73 -15.11
N ILE A 469 -24.25 26.70 -14.38
CA ILE A 469 -23.61 27.92 -13.87
C ILE A 469 -23.24 28.83 -15.05
N ALA A 470 -22.56 28.28 -16.05
CA ALA A 470 -22.07 29.01 -17.21
C ALA A 470 -23.20 29.72 -17.99
N GLY A 471 -24.32 29.02 -18.22
CA GLY A 471 -25.49 29.56 -18.91
C GLY A 471 -26.20 30.71 -18.16
N ASN A 472 -25.92 30.88 -16.87
CA ASN A 472 -26.52 31.91 -16.02
C ASN A 472 -25.52 33.03 -15.65
N LEU A 473 -24.31 33.03 -16.21
CA LEU A 473 -23.35 34.12 -15.98
C LEU A 473 -23.75 35.37 -16.76
N ARG A 474 -24.20 36.39 -16.03
CA ARG A 474 -24.65 37.67 -16.59
C ARG A 474 -23.51 38.63 -16.96
N PHE A 475 -22.40 38.19 -17.56
CA PHE A 475 -21.32 39.10 -17.96
C PHE A 475 -20.54 38.60 -19.19
N GLY A 476 -20.23 39.50 -20.12
CA GLY A 476 -19.38 39.22 -21.28
C GLY A 476 -17.93 38.96 -20.87
N GLY A 477 -17.36 37.82 -21.30
CA GLY A 477 -16.00 37.37 -20.95
C GLY A 477 -15.94 36.20 -19.95
N SER A 478 -17.08 35.83 -19.36
CA SER A 478 -17.20 34.74 -18.37
C SER A 478 -16.86 33.34 -18.92
N TRP A 479 -17.16 33.07 -20.20
CA TRP A 479 -16.86 31.79 -20.84
C TRP A 479 -15.36 31.53 -21.02
N ALA A 480 -14.58 32.56 -21.36
CA ALA A 480 -13.13 32.43 -21.48
C ALA A 480 -12.50 32.13 -20.12
N ALA A 481 -12.95 32.82 -19.06
CA ALA A 481 -12.47 32.57 -17.70
C ALA A 481 -12.86 31.17 -17.20
N LEU A 482 -14.08 30.70 -17.50
CA LEU A 482 -14.50 29.33 -17.22
C LEU A 482 -13.64 28.29 -17.96
N ALA A 483 -13.40 28.51 -19.25
CA ALA A 483 -12.56 27.64 -20.05
C ALA A 483 -11.13 27.55 -19.50
N MET A 484 -10.58 28.65 -18.99
CA MET A 484 -9.29 28.66 -18.30
C MET A 484 -9.32 27.80 -17.03
N VAL A 485 -10.32 27.95 -16.15
CA VAL A 485 -10.40 27.12 -14.94
C VAL A 485 -10.60 25.64 -15.28
N MET A 486 -11.45 25.32 -16.25
CA MET A 486 -11.64 23.93 -16.72
C MET A 486 -10.35 23.36 -17.35
N GLY A 487 -9.64 24.16 -18.14
CA GLY A 487 -8.35 23.79 -18.71
C GLY A 487 -7.29 23.54 -17.65
N GLY A 488 -7.29 24.34 -16.58
CA GLY A 488 -6.48 24.12 -15.39
C GLY A 488 -6.83 22.80 -14.70
N ALA A 489 -8.11 22.54 -14.44
CA ALA A 489 -8.58 21.28 -13.84
C ALA A 489 -8.19 20.04 -14.69
N PHE A 490 -8.30 20.15 -16.02
CA PHE A 490 -7.84 19.12 -16.94
C PHE A 490 -6.32 18.92 -16.90
N ALA A 491 -5.54 20.01 -16.90
CA ALA A 491 -4.08 19.95 -16.82
C ALA A 491 -3.62 19.32 -15.50
N TRP A 492 -4.30 19.61 -14.39
CA TRP A 492 -4.05 18.93 -13.11
C TRP A 492 -4.28 17.42 -13.24
N ALA A 493 -5.44 17.01 -13.75
CA ALA A 493 -5.80 15.60 -13.89
C ALA A 493 -4.80 14.86 -14.79
N LEU A 494 -4.36 15.47 -15.90
CA LEU A 494 -3.32 14.94 -16.76
C LEU A 494 -1.97 14.84 -16.03
N GLY A 495 -1.60 15.85 -15.26
CA GLY A 495 -0.42 15.84 -14.39
C GLY A 495 -0.44 14.67 -13.40
N GLN A 496 -1.59 14.37 -12.79
CA GLN A 496 -1.75 13.21 -11.90
C GLN A 496 -1.57 11.88 -12.63
N VAL A 497 -2.06 11.74 -13.87
CA VAL A 497 -1.80 10.56 -14.70
C VAL A 497 -0.33 10.45 -15.05
N MET A 498 0.34 11.56 -15.38
CA MET A 498 1.77 11.61 -15.68
C MET A 498 2.65 11.24 -14.47
N ILE A 499 2.23 11.58 -13.25
CA ILE A 499 2.95 11.17 -12.02
C ILE A 499 3.12 9.66 -11.94
N ARG A 500 2.20 8.86 -12.50
CA ARG A 500 2.35 7.39 -12.55
C ARG A 500 3.52 6.90 -13.41
N LYS A 501 4.14 7.77 -14.24
CA LYS A 501 5.35 7.47 -15.00
C LYS A 501 6.64 7.63 -14.18
N LEU A 502 6.57 8.33 -13.04
CA LEU A 502 7.70 8.48 -12.11
C LEU A 502 7.90 7.17 -11.34
N ARG A 503 9.15 6.71 -11.23
CA ARG A 503 9.49 5.43 -10.58
C ARG A 503 10.43 5.64 -9.40
N GLY A 504 10.15 4.99 -8.26
CA GLY A 504 11.06 4.95 -7.11
C GLY A 504 11.22 6.29 -6.36
N ILE A 505 10.35 7.28 -6.60
CA ILE A 505 10.39 8.58 -5.91
C ILE A 505 9.19 8.69 -4.97
N GLY A 506 9.43 8.98 -3.69
CA GLY A 506 8.37 9.21 -2.71
C GLY A 506 7.63 10.52 -2.93
N GLY A 507 6.33 10.58 -2.60
CA GLY A 507 5.46 11.73 -2.89
C GLY A 507 5.99 13.09 -2.40
N ARG A 508 6.63 13.15 -1.22
CA ARG A 508 7.24 14.39 -0.69
C ARG A 508 8.36 14.92 -1.58
N VAL A 509 9.15 14.02 -2.16
CA VAL A 509 10.25 14.36 -3.08
C VAL A 509 9.68 14.82 -4.41
N ILE A 510 8.60 14.19 -4.90
CA ILE A 510 7.87 14.67 -6.10
C ILE A 510 7.35 16.09 -5.88
N THR A 511 6.68 16.36 -4.76
CA THR A 511 6.17 17.71 -4.44
C THR A 511 7.30 18.74 -4.34
N ALA A 512 8.43 18.39 -3.72
CA ALA A 512 9.60 19.26 -3.63
C ALA A 512 10.17 19.60 -5.02
N TRP A 513 10.38 18.58 -5.87
CA TRP A 513 10.87 18.79 -7.24
C TRP A 513 9.90 19.55 -8.11
N VAL A 514 8.60 19.26 -8.04
CA VAL A 514 7.57 20.00 -8.77
C VAL A 514 7.60 21.47 -8.33
N ALA A 515 7.72 21.76 -7.04
CA ALA A 515 7.78 23.14 -6.56
C ALA A 515 9.02 23.89 -7.09
N VAL A 516 10.19 23.25 -7.01
CA VAL A 516 11.45 23.81 -7.48
C VAL A 516 11.46 24.03 -8.99
N LEU A 517 10.94 23.08 -9.78
CA LEU A 517 10.94 23.17 -11.24
C LEU A 517 9.83 24.11 -11.75
N ALA A 518 8.66 24.14 -11.10
CA ALA A 518 7.57 25.03 -11.49
C ALA A 518 7.89 26.51 -11.19
N THR A 519 8.70 26.80 -10.17
CA THR A 519 9.07 28.18 -9.81
C THR A 519 9.67 28.97 -11.00
N PRO A 520 10.79 28.56 -11.62
CA PRO A 520 11.35 29.28 -12.77
C PRO A 520 10.43 29.23 -14.00
N GLN A 521 9.67 28.15 -14.19
CA GLN A 521 8.72 28.03 -15.29
C GLN A 521 7.56 29.06 -15.17
N LEU A 522 7.06 29.29 -13.96
CA LEU A 522 6.01 30.28 -13.68
C LEU A 522 6.52 31.71 -13.78
N PHE A 523 7.74 32.01 -13.34
CA PHE A 523 8.35 33.32 -13.59
C PHE A 523 8.51 33.59 -15.09
N LEU A 524 8.99 32.59 -15.85
CA LEU A 524 9.07 32.70 -17.31
C LEU A 524 7.69 32.87 -17.93
N ALA A 525 6.69 32.11 -17.51
CA ALA A 525 5.32 32.24 -18.02
C ALA A 525 4.74 33.63 -17.71
N SER A 526 4.99 34.19 -16.53
CA SER A 526 4.58 35.56 -16.21
C SER A 526 5.25 36.57 -17.14
N LEU A 527 6.57 36.44 -17.40
CA LEU A 527 7.28 37.33 -18.33
C LEU A 527 6.74 37.24 -19.77
N LEU A 528 6.28 36.07 -20.20
CA LEU A 528 5.78 35.85 -21.56
C LEU A 528 4.32 36.29 -21.74
N PHE A 529 3.47 36.16 -20.72
CA PHE A 529 2.03 36.30 -20.85
C PHE A 529 1.42 37.43 -20.01
N GLU A 530 2.19 38.08 -19.15
CA GLU A 530 1.75 39.18 -18.30
C GLU A 530 2.65 40.41 -18.45
N THR A 531 2.18 41.55 -17.97
CA THR A 531 2.91 42.82 -18.00
C THR A 531 2.76 43.55 -16.66
N GLY A 532 3.68 44.47 -16.37
CA GLY A 532 3.60 45.30 -15.15
C GLY A 532 4.16 44.64 -13.89
N GLN A 533 4.92 43.56 -14.02
CA GLN A 533 5.49 42.80 -12.89
C GLN A 533 6.35 43.69 -11.98
N GLY A 534 7.23 44.52 -12.57
CA GLY A 534 8.12 45.40 -11.80
C GLY A 534 7.36 46.43 -10.96
N ALA A 535 6.33 47.06 -11.53
CA ALA A 535 5.47 48.00 -10.82
C ALA A 535 4.66 47.30 -9.72
N ALA A 536 4.13 46.10 -9.99
CA ALA A 536 3.40 45.32 -9.01
C ALA A 536 4.30 44.91 -7.83
N ILE A 537 5.55 44.50 -8.08
CA ILE A 537 6.52 44.18 -7.01
C ILE A 537 6.86 45.42 -6.18
N ALA A 538 7.14 46.55 -6.82
CA ALA A 538 7.51 47.79 -6.13
C ALA A 538 6.36 48.38 -5.29
N GLY A 539 5.12 48.23 -5.76
CA GLY A 539 3.93 48.73 -5.08
C GLY A 539 3.27 47.77 -4.09
N ALA A 540 3.82 46.56 -3.88
CA ALA A 540 3.17 45.53 -3.06
C ALA A 540 3.24 45.85 -1.56
N GLY A 541 2.06 45.98 -0.94
CA GLY A 541 1.91 46.15 0.50
C GLY A 541 2.15 44.86 1.31
N PRO A 542 2.28 44.96 2.64
CA PRO A 542 2.47 43.81 3.53
C PRO A 542 1.34 42.77 3.46
N ASP A 543 0.12 43.21 3.17
CA ASP A 543 -1.08 42.39 3.00
C ASP A 543 -0.98 41.46 1.78
N VAL A 544 -0.47 41.97 0.65
CA VAL A 544 -0.27 41.16 -0.57
C VAL A 544 0.84 40.12 -0.36
N TRP A 545 1.92 40.49 0.34
CA TRP A 545 2.98 39.54 0.73
C TRP A 545 2.50 38.52 1.77
N ALA A 546 1.63 38.91 2.70
CA ALA A 546 0.98 37.97 3.62
C ALA A 546 0.10 36.97 2.86
N ALA A 547 -0.59 37.40 1.78
CA ALA A 547 -1.31 36.49 0.90
C ALA A 547 -0.38 35.50 0.20
N VAL A 548 0.78 35.93 -0.32
CA VAL A 548 1.82 35.04 -0.85
C VAL A 548 2.27 34.01 0.21
N GLY A 549 2.54 34.47 1.42
CA GLY A 549 2.92 33.63 2.56
C GLY A 549 1.83 32.60 2.90
N TYR A 550 0.57 33.01 2.94
CA TYR A 550 -0.56 32.12 3.12
C TYR A 550 -0.63 31.05 2.02
N LEU A 551 -0.55 31.46 0.75
CA LEU A 551 -0.65 30.55 -0.39
C LEU A 551 0.51 29.54 -0.42
N GLY A 552 1.74 29.98 -0.11
CA GLY A 552 2.93 29.13 -0.14
C GLY A 552 3.07 28.23 1.09
N LEU A 553 2.94 28.78 2.29
CA LEU A 553 3.21 28.08 3.56
C LEU A 553 1.97 27.37 4.10
N ILE A 554 0.83 28.05 4.14
CA ILE A 554 -0.39 27.54 4.80
C ILE A 554 -1.16 26.66 3.81
N MET A 555 -1.56 27.21 2.67
CA MET A 555 -2.34 26.49 1.66
C MET A 555 -1.56 25.33 1.07
N THR A 556 -0.29 25.55 0.71
CA THR A 556 0.51 24.52 0.04
C THR A 556 1.25 23.65 1.07
N ALA A 557 2.27 24.16 1.77
CA ALA A 557 3.11 23.29 2.61
C ALA A 557 2.33 22.63 3.77
N LEU A 558 1.62 23.40 4.60
CA LEU A 558 0.84 22.87 5.72
C LEU A 558 -0.38 22.07 5.24
N GLY A 559 -1.12 22.56 4.24
CA GLY A 559 -2.27 21.87 3.68
C GLY A 559 -1.91 20.48 3.15
N TYR A 560 -0.86 20.36 2.33
CA TYR A 560 -0.36 19.06 1.86
C TYR A 560 0.23 18.21 2.99
N TYR A 561 0.87 18.79 4.00
CA TYR A 561 1.34 18.03 5.16
C TYR A 561 0.17 17.39 5.93
N LEU A 562 -0.86 18.16 6.26
CA LEU A 562 -2.06 17.68 6.95
C LEU A 562 -2.78 16.63 6.11
N TRP A 563 -3.00 16.91 4.83
CA TRP A 563 -3.63 15.97 3.90
C TRP A 563 -2.86 14.65 3.80
N ASN A 564 -1.55 14.71 3.53
CA ASN A 564 -0.72 13.51 3.46
C ASN A 564 -0.68 12.76 4.80
N SER A 565 -0.72 13.46 5.94
CA SER A 565 -0.78 12.81 7.25
C SER A 565 -2.08 12.03 7.48
N LEU A 566 -3.19 12.47 6.86
CA LEU A 566 -4.47 11.76 6.89
C LEU A 566 -4.44 10.55 5.97
N LEU A 567 -3.89 10.68 4.75
CA LEU A 567 -3.78 9.57 3.79
C LEU A 567 -2.86 8.44 4.26
N VAL A 568 -1.89 8.73 5.12
CA VAL A 568 -1.03 7.70 5.74
C VAL A 568 -1.79 6.90 6.81
N ARG A 569 -2.85 7.45 7.41
CA ARG A 569 -3.58 6.85 8.54
C ARG A 569 -4.94 6.28 8.18
N HIS A 570 -5.54 6.78 7.13
CA HIS A 570 -6.91 6.48 6.73
C HIS A 570 -6.97 6.18 5.24
N GLU A 571 -7.88 5.29 4.86
CA GLU A 571 -8.22 5.04 3.47
C GLU A 571 -8.70 6.32 2.78
N VAL A 572 -8.27 6.55 1.54
CA VAL A 572 -8.60 7.76 0.75
C VAL A 572 -10.11 7.99 0.71
N GLY A 573 -10.91 6.93 0.52
CA GLY A 573 -12.37 7.01 0.44
C GLY A 573 -13.06 7.53 1.70
N ARG A 574 -12.41 7.50 2.87
CA ARG A 574 -12.97 8.04 4.12
C ARG A 574 -12.72 9.53 4.29
N VAL A 575 -11.56 10.01 3.82
CA VAL A 575 -11.12 11.40 4.01
C VAL A 575 -11.37 12.29 2.80
N ALA A 576 -11.35 11.74 1.58
CA ALA A 576 -11.65 12.49 0.36
C ALA A 576 -13.03 13.16 0.32
N PRO A 577 -14.12 12.59 0.89
CA PRO A 577 -15.41 13.26 0.93
C PRO A 577 -15.39 14.62 1.66
N PHE A 578 -14.47 14.85 2.62
CA PHE A 578 -14.34 16.15 3.28
C PHE A 578 -13.88 17.27 2.35
N LEU A 579 -13.21 16.93 1.24
CA LEU A 579 -12.81 17.92 0.24
C LEU A 579 -14.01 18.51 -0.51
N LEU A 580 -15.20 17.91 -0.43
CA LEU A 580 -16.44 18.52 -0.91
C LEU A 580 -16.83 19.79 -0.14
N LEU A 581 -16.24 20.02 1.04
CA LEU A 581 -16.41 21.25 1.81
C LEU A 581 -15.56 22.41 1.26
N LEU A 582 -14.57 22.13 0.41
CA LEU A 582 -13.66 23.17 -0.12
C LEU A 582 -14.45 24.28 -0.84
N PRO A 583 -15.36 23.99 -1.81
CA PRO A 583 -16.12 25.05 -2.47
C PRO A 583 -17.08 25.76 -1.52
N VAL A 584 -17.58 25.09 -0.48
CA VAL A 584 -18.43 25.70 0.55
C VAL A 584 -17.65 26.77 1.30
N PHE A 585 -16.42 26.46 1.75
CA PHE A 585 -15.56 27.44 2.41
C PHE A 585 -15.13 28.57 1.48
N SER A 586 -14.85 28.28 0.20
CA SER A 586 -14.54 29.33 -0.78
C SER A 586 -15.72 30.28 -1.02
N VAL A 587 -16.94 29.76 -1.14
CA VAL A 587 -18.15 30.59 -1.28
C VAL A 587 -18.38 31.43 -0.03
N LEU A 588 -18.35 30.83 1.16
CA LEU A 588 -18.54 31.55 2.42
C LEU A 588 -17.48 32.63 2.60
N GLY A 589 -16.22 32.31 2.33
CA GLY A 589 -15.13 33.29 2.41
C GLY A 589 -15.23 34.39 1.36
N GLY A 590 -15.68 34.08 0.13
CA GLY A 590 -15.94 35.08 -0.91
C GLY A 590 -17.02 36.07 -0.50
N VAL A 591 -18.12 35.58 0.09
CA VAL A 591 -19.19 36.44 0.63
C VAL A 591 -18.67 37.30 1.79
N LEU A 592 -17.98 36.70 2.76
CA LEU A 592 -17.56 37.37 3.99
C LEU A 592 -16.41 38.36 3.79
N PHE A 593 -15.41 38.03 2.98
CA PHE A 593 -14.17 38.80 2.86
C PHE A 593 -14.05 39.59 1.56
N LEU A 594 -14.74 39.17 0.49
CA LEU A 594 -14.67 39.83 -0.83
C LEU A 594 -15.99 40.48 -1.25
N GLY A 595 -17.04 40.38 -0.43
CA GLY A 595 -18.36 40.94 -0.73
C GLY A 595 -19.06 40.31 -1.93
N GLU A 596 -18.74 39.05 -2.26
CA GLU A 596 -19.35 38.35 -3.39
C GLU A 596 -20.84 38.08 -3.14
N VAL A 597 -21.68 38.28 -4.16
CA VAL A 597 -23.12 37.97 -4.09
C VAL A 597 -23.37 36.56 -4.63
N LEU A 598 -24.00 35.73 -3.80
CA LEU A 598 -24.33 34.35 -4.16
C LEU A 598 -25.62 34.30 -4.97
N ALA A 599 -25.50 34.02 -6.26
CA ALA A 599 -26.64 33.85 -7.16
C ALA A 599 -27.31 32.49 -6.96
N THR A 600 -28.63 32.41 -7.10
CA THR A 600 -29.39 31.15 -7.05
C THR A 600 -28.85 30.10 -8.03
N ALA A 601 -28.37 30.54 -9.19
CA ALA A 601 -27.77 29.66 -10.18
C ALA A 601 -26.47 28.98 -9.69
N GLN A 602 -25.66 29.69 -8.88
CA GLN A 602 -24.44 29.13 -8.29
C GLN A 602 -24.76 28.09 -7.21
N LEU A 603 -25.84 28.28 -6.43
CA LEU A 603 -26.30 27.31 -5.45
C LEU A 603 -26.77 26.02 -6.12
N ILE A 604 -27.64 26.12 -7.14
CA ILE A 604 -28.18 24.96 -7.86
C ILE A 604 -27.05 24.23 -8.60
N GLY A 605 -26.28 24.97 -9.40
CA GLY A 605 -25.18 24.38 -10.17
C GLY A 605 -24.09 23.81 -9.26
N GLY A 606 -23.79 24.48 -8.14
CA GLY A 606 -22.85 23.97 -7.15
C GLY A 606 -23.33 22.69 -6.46
N ALA A 607 -24.62 22.61 -6.12
CA ALA A 607 -25.21 21.38 -5.58
C ALA A 607 -25.12 20.22 -6.57
N LEU A 608 -25.35 20.46 -7.88
CA LEU A 608 -25.18 19.45 -8.93
C LEU A 608 -23.72 18.97 -9.03
N VAL A 609 -22.76 19.90 -9.03
CA VAL A 609 -21.33 19.58 -9.07
C VAL A 609 -20.91 18.74 -7.86
N LEU A 610 -21.22 19.21 -6.65
CA LEU A 610 -20.86 18.52 -5.41
C LEU A 610 -21.53 17.16 -5.29
N SER A 611 -22.78 17.04 -5.72
CA SER A 611 -23.49 15.76 -5.76
C SER A 611 -22.85 14.79 -6.73
N GLY A 612 -22.51 15.25 -7.95
CA GLY A 612 -21.84 14.44 -8.96
C GLY A 612 -20.49 13.90 -8.48
N VAL A 613 -19.65 14.77 -7.92
CA VAL A 613 -18.35 14.39 -7.35
C VAL A 613 -18.52 13.49 -6.12
N GLY A 614 -19.47 13.79 -5.23
CA GLY A 614 -19.79 12.94 -4.08
C GLY A 614 -20.21 11.53 -4.48
N LEU A 615 -20.99 11.39 -5.55
CA LEU A 615 -21.40 10.09 -6.11
C LEU A 615 -20.21 9.26 -6.58
N MET A 616 -19.13 9.91 -7.02
CA MET A 616 -17.88 9.27 -7.40
C MET A 616 -17.00 8.89 -6.21
N LEU A 617 -16.95 9.73 -5.18
CA LEU A 617 -16.07 9.54 -4.02
C LEU A 617 -16.64 8.59 -2.96
N ILE A 618 -17.96 8.50 -2.83
CA ILE A 618 -18.60 7.70 -1.77
C ILE A 618 -18.79 6.26 -2.24
N GLU A 619 -18.11 5.32 -1.59
CA GLU A 619 -18.33 3.89 -1.80
C GLU A 619 -19.62 3.42 -1.11
N ARG A 620 -20.62 2.98 -1.90
CA ARG A 620 -21.71 2.16 -1.37
C ARG A 620 -21.25 0.70 -1.43
N ARG A 621 -21.03 0.07 -0.27
CA ARG A 621 -21.00 -1.40 -0.20
C ARG A 621 -22.38 -1.92 -0.56
N ALA A 622 -22.43 -2.95 -1.41
CA ALA A 622 -23.65 -3.73 -1.60
C ALA A 622 -24.00 -4.40 -0.27
N PRO A 623 -25.30 -4.56 0.07
CA PRO A 623 -25.70 -5.39 1.19
C PRO A 623 -25.13 -6.79 0.99
N ALA A 624 -24.59 -7.41 2.04
CA ALA A 624 -24.24 -8.82 2.00
C ALA A 624 -25.49 -9.62 1.56
N PRO A 625 -25.35 -10.61 0.67
CA PRO A 625 -26.47 -11.51 0.39
C PRO A 625 -26.87 -12.15 1.72
N VAL A 626 -28.13 -11.95 2.09
CA VAL A 626 -28.75 -12.68 3.20
C VAL A 626 -28.70 -14.14 2.80
N ALA A 627 -27.90 -14.94 3.49
CA ALA A 627 -27.91 -16.39 3.32
C ALA A 627 -29.33 -16.89 3.67
N ALA A 628 -30.00 -17.47 2.69
CA ALA A 628 -31.27 -18.17 2.85
C ALA A 628 -31.01 -19.66 3.13
#